data_AF-A0A7V5UQI7-F1
#
_entry.id   AF-A0A7V5UQI7-F1
#
_cell.length_a   1.000
_cell.length_b   1.000
_cell.length_c   1.000
_cell.angle_alpha   90.00
_cell.angle_beta   90.00
_cell.angle_gamma   90.00
#
_symmetry.space_group_name_H-M   'P 1'
#
loop_
_entity.id
_entity.type
_entity.pdbx_description
1 polymer ?
#
loop_
_entity_poly.entity_id
_entity_poly.type
_entity_poly.pdbx_seq_one_letter_code
_entity_poly.pdbx_strand_id
1 'polypeptide(L)'
;MNTRLTSQLFLVGAGKMGGALLEGWVDQGIDPHQVTVLDPALGTGGGALIEERQITINPDLQAQDNAEVIVLAVKPQIMDQVLPTLQPLIHDQVLVISIAAGVSLASLARHLGETTAIVRAMPNTPAAVGSGMSVAVSNAQVTPA
;
A
#
# COMPACT_ATOMS: atom_id res chain seq x y z
N MET A 1 -8.32 -11.28 -15.32
CA MET A 1 -8.57 -9.90 -14.84
C MET A 1 -7.45 -9.04 -15.39
N ASN A 2 -7.75 -7.83 -15.86
CA ASN A 2 -6.74 -6.94 -16.45
C ASN A 2 -6.13 -6.12 -15.29
N THR A 3 -5.03 -6.59 -14.71
CA THR A 3 -4.34 -6.01 -13.54
C THR A 3 -3.47 -4.81 -13.94
N ARG A 4 -4.03 -3.84 -14.67
CA ARG A 4 -3.26 -2.68 -15.13
C ARG A 4 -3.35 -1.53 -14.13
N LEU A 5 -2.24 -1.23 -13.47
CA LEU A 5 -2.00 0.08 -12.87
C LEU A 5 -1.74 1.08 -14.01
N THR A 6 -2.31 2.29 -13.90
CA THR A 6 -2.08 3.35 -14.89
C THR A 6 -0.89 4.23 -14.53
N SER A 7 -0.49 4.26 -13.25
CA SER A 7 0.67 4.97 -12.68
C SER A 7 1.32 4.16 -11.54
N GLN A 8 1.83 4.81 -10.47
CA GLN A 8 2.59 4.15 -9.39
C GLN A 8 1.71 3.61 -8.25
N LEU A 9 2.06 2.42 -7.75
CA LEU A 9 1.62 1.88 -6.47
C LEU A 9 2.73 2.05 -5.41
N PHE A 10 2.39 2.66 -4.28
CA PHE A 10 3.28 2.78 -3.12
C PHE A 10 2.90 1.74 -2.06
N LEU A 11 3.80 0.80 -1.76
CA LEU A 11 3.66 -0.15 -0.67
C LEU A 11 4.39 0.38 0.57
N VAL A 12 3.63 0.73 1.60
CA VAL A 12 4.17 1.23 2.88
C VAL A 12 4.27 0.07 3.86
N GLY A 13 5.49 -0.43 4.06
CA GLY A 13 5.84 -1.60 4.85
C GLY A 13 5.90 -2.88 4.01
N ALA A 14 7.11 -3.43 3.86
CA ALA A 14 7.41 -4.69 3.18
C ALA A 14 7.78 -5.80 4.18
N GLY A 15 7.18 -5.77 5.37
CA GLY A 15 7.20 -6.88 6.33
C GLY A 15 6.45 -8.11 5.80
N LYS A 16 6.20 -9.11 6.64
CA LYS A 16 5.61 -10.40 6.20
C LYS A 16 4.36 -10.28 5.31
N MET A 17 3.39 -9.45 5.71
CA MET A 17 2.15 -9.31 4.94
C MET A 17 2.33 -8.41 3.71
N GLY A 18 3.02 -7.27 3.85
CA GLY A 18 3.30 -6.39 2.71
C GLY A 18 4.11 -7.09 1.62
N GLY A 19 5.15 -7.83 2.00
CA GLY A 19 5.97 -8.62 1.08
C GLY A 19 5.20 -9.77 0.42
N ALA A 20 4.38 -10.51 1.16
CA ALA A 20 3.52 -11.55 0.58
C ALA A 20 2.50 -10.99 -0.44
N LEU A 21 1.97 -9.79 -0.20
CA LEU A 21 1.12 -9.11 -1.17
C LEU A 21 1.92 -8.66 -2.39
N LEU A 22 3.11 -8.07 -2.18
CA LEU A 22 4.00 -7.65 -3.26
C LEU A 22 4.37 -8.81 -4.19
N GLU A 23 4.77 -9.95 -3.61
CA GLU A 23 5.08 -11.17 -4.34
C GLU A 23 3.87 -11.64 -5.16
N GLY A 24 2.70 -11.76 -4.52
CA GLY A 24 1.47 -12.13 -5.21
C GLY A 24 1.09 -11.16 -6.34
N TRP A 25 1.32 -9.86 -6.18
CA TRP A 25 1.04 -8.86 -7.22
C TRP A 25 1.97 -9.00 -8.42
N VAL A 26 3.28 -9.15 -8.17
CA VAL A 26 4.29 -9.34 -9.21
C VAL A 26 4.04 -10.66 -9.97
N ASP A 27 3.74 -11.74 -9.25
CA ASP A 27 3.42 -13.04 -9.86
C ASP A 27 2.14 -13.01 -10.72
N GLN A 28 1.19 -12.14 -10.37
CA GLN A 28 -0.05 -11.91 -11.14
C GLN A 28 0.11 -10.85 -12.24
N GLY A 29 1.34 -10.37 -12.49
CA GLY A 29 1.69 -9.55 -13.64
C GLY A 29 1.67 -8.04 -13.42
N ILE A 30 1.65 -7.56 -12.17
CA ILE A 30 1.98 -6.15 -11.90
C ILE A 30 3.47 -5.96 -12.20
N ASP A 31 3.80 -4.97 -13.03
CA ASP A 31 5.17 -4.60 -13.34
C ASP A 31 5.87 -4.11 -12.05
N PRO A 32 6.96 -4.75 -11.59
CA PRO A 32 7.72 -4.32 -10.42
C PRO A 32 8.17 -2.85 -10.48
N HIS A 33 8.41 -2.31 -11.68
CA HIS A 33 8.79 -0.91 -11.84
C HIS A 33 7.65 0.08 -11.60
N GLN A 34 6.40 -0.39 -11.63
CA GLN A 34 5.23 0.39 -11.21
C GLN A 34 5.04 0.41 -9.68
N VAL A 35 5.90 -0.29 -8.93
CA VAL A 35 5.83 -0.36 -7.47
C VAL A 35 6.99 0.41 -6.83
N THR A 36 6.66 1.21 -5.83
CA THR A 36 7.61 1.84 -4.92
C THR A 36 7.38 1.31 -3.52
N VAL A 37 8.44 0.90 -2.82
CA VAL A 37 8.37 0.42 -1.44
C VAL A 37 8.88 1.49 -0.48
N LEU A 38 8.12 1.74 0.58
CA LEU A 38 8.55 2.54 1.73
C LEU A 38 8.71 1.62 2.94
N ASP A 39 9.96 1.28 3.27
CA ASP A 39 10.30 0.47 4.44
C ASP A 39 11.69 0.84 4.96
N PRO A 40 11.83 1.36 6.19
CA PRO A 40 13.13 1.74 6.74
C PRO A 40 14.05 0.54 7.02
N ALA A 41 13.51 -0.68 7.09
CA ALA A 41 14.28 -1.88 7.36
C ALA A 41 13.70 -3.06 6.57
N LEU A 42 14.28 -3.33 5.39
CA LEU A 42 13.97 -4.51 4.59
C LEU A 42 14.23 -5.79 5.39
N GLY A 43 13.17 -6.33 5.98
CA GLY A 43 13.18 -7.61 6.65
C GLY A 43 12.96 -8.77 5.69
N THR A 44 12.76 -9.96 6.26
CA THR A 44 12.55 -11.22 5.51
C THR A 44 11.20 -11.31 4.78
N GLY A 45 10.37 -10.27 4.80
CA GLY A 45 9.02 -10.27 4.21
C GLY A 45 9.01 -10.09 2.71
N GLY A 46 9.75 -9.10 2.19
CA GLY A 46 9.81 -8.78 0.75
C GLY A 46 11.18 -8.33 0.24
N GLY A 47 12.21 -8.28 1.10
CA GLY A 47 13.52 -7.74 0.73
C GLY A 47 14.19 -8.45 -0.46
N ALA A 48 14.13 -9.78 -0.52
CA ALA A 48 14.73 -10.56 -1.61
C ALA A 48 14.10 -10.23 -2.97
N LEU A 49 12.77 -10.15 -3.04
CA LEU A 49 12.05 -9.80 -4.27
C LEU A 49 12.35 -8.35 -4.69
N ILE A 50 12.40 -7.42 -3.74
CA ILE A 50 12.72 -6.00 -3.99
C ILE A 50 14.10 -5.88 -4.62
N GLU A 51 15.08 -6.60 -4.09
CA GLU A 51 16.45 -6.64 -4.63
C GLU A 51 16.49 -7.32 -6.00
N GLU A 52 15.89 -8.50 -6.14
CA GLU A 52 15.88 -9.30 -7.37
C GLU A 52 15.22 -8.57 -8.54
N ARG A 53 14.12 -7.86 -8.28
CA ARG A 53 13.34 -7.13 -9.29
C ARG A 53 13.71 -5.65 -9.40
N GLN A 54 14.70 -5.19 -8.62
CA GLN A 54 15.15 -3.80 -8.60
C GLN A 54 14.01 -2.80 -8.35
N ILE A 55 13.12 -3.14 -7.43
CA ILE A 55 11.97 -2.30 -7.05
C ILE A 55 12.49 -1.05 -6.34
N THR A 56 11.91 0.11 -6.67
CA THR A 56 12.34 1.40 -6.08
C THR A 56 12.02 1.41 -4.59
N ILE A 57 12.98 1.83 -3.76
CA ILE A 57 12.83 1.86 -2.31
C ILE A 57 13.16 3.23 -1.72
N ASN A 58 12.30 3.70 -0.81
CA ASN A 58 12.47 4.93 -0.02
C ASN A 58 12.94 6.14 -0.86
N PRO A 59 12.27 6.50 -1.99
CA PRO A 59 12.62 7.70 -2.71
C PRO A 59 12.27 8.95 -1.91
N ASP A 60 12.77 10.10 -2.35
CA ASP A 60 12.29 11.38 -1.84
C ASP A 60 10.82 11.58 -2.24
N LEU A 61 9.92 11.56 -1.26
CA LEU A 61 8.48 11.68 -1.46
C LEU A 61 8.07 13.06 -1.98
N GLN A 62 8.87 14.10 -1.73
CA GLN A 62 8.58 15.45 -2.26
C GLN A 62 8.75 15.53 -3.78
N ALA A 63 9.51 14.58 -4.36
CA ALA A 63 9.73 14.49 -5.79
C ALA A 63 8.74 13.52 -6.49
N GLN A 64 7.73 13.02 -5.77
CA GLN A 64 6.72 12.10 -6.30
C GLN A 64 5.37 12.81 -6.40
N ASP A 65 4.74 12.77 -7.58
CA ASP A 65 3.44 13.40 -7.86
C ASP A 65 2.44 12.45 -8.53
N ASN A 66 2.78 11.16 -8.65
CA ASN A 66 2.11 10.19 -9.51
C ASN A 66 1.57 8.95 -8.77
N ALA A 67 1.29 9.09 -7.47
CA ALA A 67 0.74 8.00 -6.67
C ALA A 67 -0.72 7.72 -7.07
N GLU A 68 -0.99 6.56 -7.67
CA GLU A 68 -2.36 6.12 -7.96
C GLU A 68 -2.95 5.38 -6.75
N VAL A 69 -2.13 4.52 -6.14
CA VAL A 69 -2.53 3.70 -5.00
C VAL A 69 -1.45 3.72 -3.93
N ILE A 70 -1.85 3.90 -2.67
CA ILE A 70 -0.97 3.74 -1.50
C ILE A 70 -1.51 2.59 -0.66
N VAL A 71 -0.74 1.52 -0.48
CA VAL A 71 -1.09 0.39 0.38
C VAL A 71 -0.37 0.49 1.72
N LEU A 72 -1.12 0.68 2.80
CA LEU A 72 -0.62 0.75 4.17
C LEU A 72 -0.55 -0.65 4.79
N ALA A 73 0.65 -1.23 4.80
CA ALA A 73 0.96 -2.56 5.33
C ALA A 73 1.86 -2.52 6.59
N VAL A 74 1.87 -1.39 7.28
CA VAL A 74 2.55 -1.21 8.57
C VAL A 74 1.69 -1.66 9.75
N LYS A 75 2.33 -1.96 10.88
CA LYS A 75 1.61 -2.30 12.11
C LYS A 75 0.89 -1.06 12.67
N PRO A 76 -0.29 -1.22 13.32
CA PRO A 76 -1.06 -0.11 13.88
C PRO A 76 -0.27 0.78 14.85
N GLN A 77 0.69 0.19 15.59
CA GLN A 77 1.46 0.89 16.62
C GLN A 77 2.37 2.00 16.06
N ILE A 78 2.71 1.95 14.78
CA ILE A 78 3.58 2.96 14.14
C ILE A 78 2.82 3.86 13.17
N MET A 79 1.49 3.72 13.10
CA MET A 79 0.67 4.41 12.11
C MET A 79 0.75 5.94 12.29
N ASP A 80 0.67 6.43 13.53
CA ASP A 80 0.74 7.86 13.84
C ASP A 80 2.09 8.50 13.46
N GLN A 81 3.16 7.70 13.37
CA GLN A 81 4.47 8.14 12.89
C GLN A 81 4.55 8.14 11.36
N VAL A 82 3.93 7.14 10.72
CA VAL A 82 4.05 6.90 9.27
C VAL A 82 3.11 7.78 8.45
N LEU A 83 1.84 7.91 8.85
CA LEU A 83 0.85 8.63 8.04
C LEU A 83 1.24 10.09 7.74
N PRO A 84 1.78 10.87 8.69
CA PRO A 84 2.21 12.24 8.40
C PRO A 84 3.30 12.34 7.32
N THR A 85 4.14 11.31 7.17
CA THR A 85 5.21 11.34 6.15
C THR A 85 4.67 11.11 4.74
N LEU A 86 3.45 10.58 4.61
CA LEU A 86 2.83 10.29 3.32
C LEU A 86 2.09 11.48 2.72
N GLN A 87 1.92 12.58 3.46
CA GLN A 87 1.22 13.79 2.99
C GLN A 87 1.64 14.29 1.60
N PRO A 88 2.92 14.23 1.19
CA PRO A 88 3.32 14.63 -0.17
C PRO A 88 2.68 13.81 -1.29
N LEU A 89 2.27 12.56 -1.00
CA LEU A 89 1.64 11.66 -1.96
C LEU A 89 0.11 11.80 -1.99
N ILE A 90 -0.47 12.59 -1.10
CA ILE A 90 -1.93 12.71 -0.98
C ILE A 90 -2.45 13.81 -1.91
N HIS A 91 -3.35 13.42 -2.81
CA HIS A 91 -4.08 14.30 -3.71
C HIS A 91 -5.46 13.71 -4.06
N ASP A 92 -6.29 14.45 -4.78
CA ASP A 92 -7.71 14.10 -5.01
C ASP A 92 -7.97 12.79 -5.78
N GLN A 93 -6.94 12.20 -6.39
CA GLN A 93 -7.06 11.00 -7.23
C GLN A 93 -6.39 9.77 -6.61
N VAL A 94 -5.70 9.91 -5.47
CA VAL A 94 -5.01 8.76 -4.85
C VAL A 94 -6.01 7.90 -4.08
N LEU A 95 -5.90 6.59 -4.25
CA LEU A 95 -6.60 5.62 -3.42
C LEU A 95 -5.68 5.09 -2.33
N VAL A 96 -6.06 5.26 -1.07
CA VAL A 96 -5.35 4.65 0.05
C VAL A 96 -6.02 3.35 0.47
N ILE A 97 -5.30 2.25 0.44
CA ILE A 97 -5.75 0.94 0.90
C ILE A 97 -5.02 0.57 2.20
N SER A 98 -5.72 0.53 3.33
CA SER A 98 -5.13 0.11 4.60
C SER A 98 -5.42 -1.36 4.88
N ILE A 99 -4.37 -2.14 5.19
CA ILE A 99 -4.50 -3.52 5.68
C ILE A 99 -4.24 -3.66 7.18
N ALA A 100 -4.07 -2.54 7.88
CA ALA A 100 -3.76 -2.52 9.30
C ALA A 100 -4.97 -2.95 10.15
N ALA A 101 -4.74 -3.93 11.04
CA ALA A 101 -5.75 -4.40 11.97
C ALA A 101 -6.14 -3.32 12.98
N GLY A 102 -7.44 -3.14 13.26
CA GLY A 102 -7.90 -2.28 14.35
C GLY A 102 -7.75 -0.76 14.12
N VAL A 103 -7.33 -0.31 12.94
CA VAL A 103 -7.33 1.11 12.57
C VAL A 103 -8.63 1.44 11.83
N SER A 104 -9.39 2.43 12.31
CA SER A 104 -10.66 2.81 11.70
C SER A 104 -10.48 3.74 10.49
N LEU A 105 -11.45 3.74 9.58
CA LEU A 105 -11.47 4.69 8.45
C LEU A 105 -11.39 6.14 8.93
N ALA A 106 -12.12 6.49 10.00
CA ALA A 106 -12.09 7.83 10.59
C ALA A 106 -10.70 8.20 11.16
N SER A 107 -9.96 7.23 11.71
CA SER A 107 -8.59 7.48 12.20
C SER A 107 -7.61 7.74 11.05
N LEU A 108 -7.77 7.02 9.93
CA LEU A 108 -6.97 7.22 8.73
C LEU A 108 -7.27 8.58 8.09
N ALA A 109 -8.55 8.90 7.90
CA ALA A 109 -9.00 10.18 7.32
C ALA A 109 -8.48 11.40 8.10
N ARG A 110 -8.46 11.33 9.44
CA ARG A 110 -7.93 12.42 10.26
C ARG A 110 -6.47 12.76 9.97
N HIS A 111 -5.66 11.76 9.62
CA HIS A 111 -4.24 11.95 9.30
C HIS A 111 -4.01 12.31 7.83
N LEU A 112 -4.74 11.62 6.95
CA LEU A 112 -4.53 11.68 5.51
C LEU A 112 -5.41 12.73 4.82
N GLY A 113 -6.32 13.40 5.54
CA GLY A 113 -7.32 14.29 4.98
C GLY A 113 -8.70 13.65 4.84
N GLU A 114 -9.74 14.41 5.20
CA GLU A 114 -11.14 13.96 5.19
C GLU A 114 -11.71 13.74 3.78
N THR A 115 -11.05 14.27 2.75
CA THR A 115 -11.40 14.12 1.33
C THR A 115 -10.71 12.92 0.68
N THR A 116 -9.78 12.24 1.37
CA THR A 116 -9.00 11.14 0.80
C THR A 116 -9.86 9.90 0.61
N ALA A 117 -9.78 9.28 -0.56
CA ALA A 117 -10.41 8.00 -0.86
C ALA A 117 -9.70 6.88 -0.11
N ILE A 118 -10.40 6.19 0.80
CA ILE A 118 -9.81 5.17 1.68
C ILE A 118 -10.62 3.89 1.62
N VAL A 119 -9.94 2.78 1.34
CA VAL A 119 -10.44 1.42 1.53
C VAL A 119 -9.68 0.77 2.68
N ARG A 120 -10.39 0.19 3.63
CA ARG A 120 -9.79 -0.74 4.57
C ARG A 120 -10.03 -2.15 4.07
N ALA A 121 -8.94 -2.87 3.79
CA ALA A 121 -8.96 -4.28 3.44
C ALA A 121 -8.41 -5.11 4.59
N MET A 122 -8.84 -6.36 4.73
CA MET A 122 -8.33 -7.26 5.75
C MET A 122 -7.94 -8.59 5.10
N PRO A 123 -6.73 -8.68 4.51
CA PRO A 123 -6.23 -9.91 3.94
C PRO A 123 -5.86 -10.90 5.06
N ASN A 124 -5.57 -12.14 4.66
CA ASN A 124 -5.06 -13.17 5.55
C ASN A 124 -3.75 -13.78 5.01
N THR A 125 -3.08 -14.57 5.84
CA THR A 125 -1.76 -15.13 5.54
C THR A 125 -1.69 -16.09 4.32
N PRO A 126 -2.76 -16.83 3.95
CA PRO A 126 -2.79 -17.58 2.68
C PRO A 126 -2.59 -16.75 1.41
N ALA A 127 -2.64 -15.42 1.47
CA ALA A 127 -2.31 -14.57 0.33
C ALA A 127 -0.88 -14.77 -0.18
N ALA A 128 0.07 -15.17 0.69
CA ALA A 128 1.45 -15.49 0.30
C ALA A 128 1.57 -16.68 -0.68
N VAL A 129 0.52 -17.50 -0.80
CA VAL A 129 0.48 -18.66 -1.70
C VAL A 129 -0.68 -18.55 -2.69
N GLY A 130 -1.14 -17.32 -2.96
CA GLY A 130 -2.22 -17.05 -3.91
C GLY A 130 -3.60 -17.58 -3.49
N SER A 131 -3.76 -18.04 -2.25
CA SER A 131 -5.00 -18.63 -1.73
C SER A 131 -5.66 -17.76 -0.66
N GLY A 132 -5.40 -16.45 -0.71
CA GLY A 132 -5.86 -15.47 0.26
C GLY A 132 -7.37 -15.19 0.17
N MET A 133 -7.93 -14.69 1.25
CA MET A 133 -9.22 -14.03 1.27
C MET A 133 -9.08 -12.65 1.88
N SER A 134 -9.81 -11.68 1.32
CA SER A 134 -9.84 -10.30 1.80
C SER A 134 -11.29 -9.86 1.94
N VAL A 135 -11.61 -9.24 3.08
CA VAL A 135 -12.81 -8.40 3.21
C VAL A 135 -12.40 -6.94 3.02
N ALA A 136 -13.27 -6.11 2.46
CA ALA A 136 -12.98 -4.70 2.26
C ALA A 136 -14.19 -3.81 2.58
N VAL A 137 -13.91 -2.61 3.07
CA VAL A 137 -14.91 -1.56 3.31
C VAL A 137 -14.31 -0.20 2.95
N SER A 138 -15.06 0.62 2.20
CA SER A 138 -14.64 1.96 1.80
C SER A 138 -15.22 3.05 2.70
N ASN A 139 -14.59 4.23 2.69
CA ASN A 139 -15.24 5.47 3.13
C ASN A 139 -16.15 6.04 2.02
N ALA A 140 -16.80 7.17 2.29
CA ALA A 140 -17.71 7.82 1.35
C ALA A 140 -17.02 8.53 0.18
N GLN A 141 -15.68 8.68 0.21
CA GLN A 141 -14.92 9.38 -0.82
C GLN A 141 -14.51 8.47 -2.00
N VAL A 142 -14.66 7.15 -1.85
CA VAL A 142 -14.38 6.20 -2.94
C VAL A 142 -15.53 6.22 -3.95
N THR A 143 -15.21 6.50 -5.22
CA THR A 143 -16.17 6.46 -6.33
C THR A 143 -16.20 5.08 -7.00
N PRO A 144 -17.32 4.69 -7.65
CA PRO A 144 -17.36 3.51 -8.51
C PRO A 144 -16.34 3.62 -9.67
N ALA A 145 -15.89 2.45 -10.14
CA ALA A 145 -15.05 2.30 -11.33
C ALA A 145 -15.84 2.48 -12.64
#